data_AF-A0A1R3GPR4-F1
#
_entry.id   AF-A0A1R3GPR4-F1
#
_cell.length_a   1.000
_cell.length_b   1.000
_cell.length_c   1.000
_cell.angle_alpha   90.00
_cell.angle_beta   90.00
_cell.angle_gamma   90.00
#
_symmetry.space_group_name_H-M   'P 1'
#
loop_
_entity.id
_entity.type
_entity.pdbx_description
1 polymer ?
#
loop_
_entity_poly.entity_id
_entity_poly.type
_entity_poly.pdbx_seq_one_letter_code
_entity_poly.pdbx_strand_id
1 'polypeptide(L)'
;MDTFLRTHNKLEFLPQLHGFSEKACNLSSARVQTQELKFGPKKSYWRRGRDNGCVCVKASSSALLELVPETKKENLDFELPIYDPSKGTVVDLAVVGGGPAGLAVAQQVSQAGLSVCSIDPSPKLVWPNNYGVWVDEFEAMDLLDCLDTTWSGAVVYIDDDKKKYLDRPYGRVNRKQLKSKMLQKCVSNGVKFHQAKVIKVIHEESKSLLICNDGITIQATVVLDATGFSRCLVQYDKPYNPGYQMAYGILAEVEEHPFEVDKMVFMDWRDSHLINNKELREKNSKIPTFLYAMPFSSNRIFLEETSLVARPGVPMDDIKERMVARLRHLGIKVKCIEEDEHCVIPMGGPLPVLPQRVVGIGGTAGMVHPSTGYMVARTLAAAPIVADSIVRCLDPGQSFVGNKLSAEVWRDLWPIERRRQREFFCFGMDILLKLDLPATRRFFDAFFDLEPHYWHGFLSSRLFLPELIVFGLSLFSHASNTSRLEIMAKGTLPLVNMINNLVQDRE
;
A
#
# COMPACT_ATOMS: atom_id res chain seq x y z
N MET A 1 -13.39 -6.24 -48.40
CA MET A 1 -12.57 -7.45 -48.24
C MET A 1 -11.89 -7.34 -46.89
N ASP A 2 -12.21 -8.31 -46.06
CA ASP A 2 -11.75 -8.57 -44.68
C ASP A 2 -10.23 -8.37 -44.53
N THR A 3 -9.66 -8.01 -43.37
CA THR A 3 -9.64 -8.89 -42.18
C THR A 3 -9.44 -8.12 -40.87
N PHE A 4 -10.24 -8.50 -39.88
CA PHE A 4 -10.07 -8.26 -38.45
C PHE A 4 -8.74 -8.79 -37.91
N LEU A 5 -8.08 -8.03 -37.02
CA LEU A 5 -7.21 -8.59 -35.98
C LEU A 5 -7.40 -7.81 -34.67
N ARG A 6 -8.18 -8.42 -33.77
CA ARG A 6 -8.20 -8.13 -32.33
C ARG A 6 -6.87 -8.60 -31.73
N THR A 7 -6.21 -7.75 -30.95
CA THR A 7 -5.16 -8.19 -30.01
C THR A 7 -5.63 -7.96 -28.59
N HIS A 8 -5.72 -9.07 -27.85
CA HIS A 8 -5.99 -9.11 -26.42
C HIS A 8 -4.74 -8.68 -25.64
N ASN A 9 -4.85 -7.63 -24.85
CA ASN A 9 -3.87 -7.28 -23.81
C ASN A 9 -4.10 -8.19 -22.59
N LYS A 10 -3.21 -9.16 -22.39
CA LYS A 10 -2.92 -9.76 -21.08
C LYS A 10 -1.44 -9.49 -20.81
N LEU A 11 -1.16 -8.58 -19.87
CA LEU A 11 0.19 -8.39 -19.31
C LEU A 11 0.15 -8.98 -17.90
N GLU A 12 0.55 -10.25 -17.80
CA GLU A 12 0.97 -10.88 -16.56
C GLU A 12 2.40 -10.42 -16.25
N PHE A 13 2.62 -9.97 -15.02
CA PHE A 13 3.95 -9.66 -14.49
C PHE A 13 4.74 -10.97 -14.31
N LEU A 14 5.77 -11.18 -15.14
CA LEU A 14 6.80 -12.21 -14.92
C LEU A 14 8.15 -11.55 -14.62
N PRO A 15 8.87 -11.95 -13.56
CA PRO A 15 10.23 -11.48 -13.31
C PRO A 15 11.21 -12.11 -14.31
N GLN A 16 11.95 -11.26 -15.03
CA GLN A 16 13.07 -11.68 -15.88
C GLN A 16 14.26 -12.10 -15.01
N LEU A 17 14.71 -13.35 -15.18
CA LEU A 17 16.00 -13.85 -14.69
C LEU A 17 16.94 -14.04 -15.89
N HIS A 18 17.99 -13.24 -15.95
CA HIS A 18 19.22 -13.52 -16.71
C HIS A 18 20.39 -13.32 -15.73
N GLY A 19 21.43 -14.14 -15.67
CA GLY A 19 21.77 -15.37 -16.40
C GLY A 19 23.04 -15.98 -15.80
N PHE A 20 23.57 -17.07 -16.36
CA PHE A 20 24.98 -17.24 -16.72
C PHE A 20 25.20 -18.59 -17.45
N SER A 21 26.31 -18.63 -18.19
CA SER A 21 26.65 -19.44 -19.36
C SER A 21 27.28 -20.82 -19.08
N GLU A 22 27.25 -21.65 -20.13
CA GLU A 22 28.28 -22.62 -20.58
C GLU A 22 28.44 -24.00 -19.90
N LYS A 23 27.96 -25.08 -20.56
CA LYS A 23 28.77 -26.00 -21.40
C LYS A 23 28.00 -27.27 -21.84
N ALA A 24 28.24 -27.63 -23.11
CA ALA A 24 28.08 -28.88 -23.84
C ALA A 24 27.52 -30.14 -23.13
N CYS A 25 26.54 -30.81 -23.77
CA CYS A 25 26.78 -32.07 -24.52
C CYS A 25 25.47 -32.65 -25.10
N ASN A 26 25.62 -33.25 -26.29
CA ASN A 26 24.63 -34.03 -27.03
C ASN A 26 23.98 -35.13 -26.20
N LEU A 27 22.69 -35.44 -26.43
CA LEU A 27 22.26 -36.78 -26.86
C LEU A 27 20.74 -36.85 -27.11
N SER A 28 20.45 -37.44 -28.26
CA SER A 28 19.17 -37.94 -28.76
C SER A 28 18.38 -38.81 -27.76
N SER A 29 17.04 -38.78 -27.85
CA SER A 29 16.27 -40.03 -28.00
C SER A 29 14.82 -39.76 -28.43
N ALA A 30 14.30 -40.76 -29.12
CA ALA A 30 13.08 -40.75 -29.92
C ALA A 30 11.83 -41.17 -29.13
N ARG A 31 10.68 -40.79 -29.71
CA ARG A 31 9.36 -41.45 -29.75
C ARG A 31 9.18 -42.73 -28.90
N VAL A 32 8.05 -42.83 -28.21
CA VAL A 32 7.04 -43.89 -28.41
C VAL A 32 5.63 -43.35 -28.04
N GLN A 33 4.66 -43.63 -28.92
CA GLN A 33 3.22 -43.43 -28.77
C GLN A 33 2.58 -44.51 -27.89
N THR A 34 1.49 -44.20 -27.18
CA THR A 34 0.30 -45.07 -27.21
C THR A 34 -0.97 -44.30 -26.85
N GLN A 35 -1.97 -44.43 -27.74
CA GLN A 35 -3.36 -44.03 -27.55
C GLN A 35 -4.06 -44.98 -26.56
N GLU A 36 -5.08 -44.50 -25.85
CA GLU A 36 -6.36 -45.21 -25.76
C GLU A 36 -7.52 -44.23 -25.55
N LEU A 37 -8.68 -44.63 -26.06
CA LEU A 37 -9.84 -43.83 -26.46
C LEU A 37 -11.02 -44.06 -25.51
N LYS A 38 -12.04 -43.17 -25.62
CA LYS A 38 -13.49 -43.37 -25.31
C LYS A 38 -13.93 -43.25 -23.83
N PHE A 39 -15.13 -42.79 -23.44
CA PHE A 39 -16.42 -42.42 -24.09
C PHE A 39 -17.09 -41.30 -23.24
N GLY A 40 -17.84 -40.39 -23.85
CA GLY A 40 -18.74 -39.44 -23.16
C GLY A 40 -20.16 -39.98 -22.98
N PRO A 41 -21.06 -39.24 -22.27
CA PRO A 41 -22.28 -38.82 -22.97
C PRO A 41 -22.80 -37.40 -22.64
N LYS A 42 -23.18 -36.71 -23.73
CA LYS A 42 -24.35 -35.85 -24.02
C LYS A 42 -24.95 -34.92 -22.96
N LYS A 43 -24.93 -33.63 -23.31
CA LYS A 43 -25.76 -32.52 -22.84
C LYS A 43 -27.26 -32.76 -23.10
N SER A 44 -28.11 -32.36 -22.16
CA SER A 44 -29.52 -32.03 -22.39
C SER A 44 -29.74 -30.52 -22.18
N TYR A 45 -30.39 -29.90 -23.16
CA TYR A 45 -30.81 -28.51 -23.18
C TYR A 45 -32.20 -28.40 -22.55
N TRP A 46 -32.37 -27.53 -21.55
CA TRP A 46 -33.69 -27.04 -21.14
C TRP A 46 -33.70 -25.50 -21.15
N ARG A 47 -34.66 -24.96 -21.89
CA ARG A 47 -34.98 -23.52 -21.99
C ARG A 47 -36.26 -23.26 -21.18
N ARG A 48 -36.19 -22.36 -20.19
CA ARG A 48 -37.26 -21.55 -19.55
C ARG A 48 -36.58 -20.84 -18.37
N GLY A 49 -36.79 -19.58 -18.03
CA GLY A 49 -37.57 -18.45 -18.52
C GLY A 49 -37.01 -17.21 -17.76
N ARG A 50 -37.20 -15.99 -18.27
CA ARG A 50 -36.77 -14.76 -17.60
C ARG A 50 -37.58 -14.55 -16.33
N ASP A 51 -36.90 -14.45 -15.19
CA ASP A 51 -37.38 -13.74 -13.99
C ASP A 51 -36.20 -12.98 -13.37
N ASN A 52 -36.42 -11.69 -13.11
CA ASN A 52 -35.47 -10.79 -12.43
C ASN A 52 -35.43 -11.11 -10.92
N GLY A 53 -34.78 -12.20 -10.55
CA GLY A 53 -34.52 -12.58 -9.16
C GLY A 53 -33.04 -12.45 -8.81
N CYS A 54 -32.71 -11.60 -7.83
CA CYS A 54 -31.42 -11.63 -7.15
C CYS A 54 -31.20 -13.04 -6.57
N VAL A 55 -30.17 -13.74 -7.07
CA VAL A 55 -29.89 -15.12 -6.69
C VAL A 55 -29.11 -15.13 -5.38
N CYS A 56 -29.74 -15.58 -4.29
CA CYS A 56 -29.07 -15.90 -3.04
C CYS A 56 -28.17 -17.13 -3.26
N VAL A 57 -26.85 -16.95 -3.31
CA VAL A 57 -25.91 -18.06 -3.51
C VAL A 57 -25.30 -18.50 -2.17
N LYS A 58 -25.44 -19.79 -1.83
CA LYS A 58 -24.69 -20.41 -0.73
C LYS A 58 -23.23 -20.56 -1.17
N ALA A 59 -22.31 -20.06 -0.34
CA ALA A 59 -20.87 -19.99 -0.64
C ALA A 59 -20.21 -21.38 -0.89
N SER A 60 -20.28 -21.87 -2.13
CA SER A 60 -19.18 -22.64 -2.72
C SER A 60 -17.99 -21.71 -2.94
N SER A 61 -16.76 -22.23 -2.96
CA SER A 61 -15.56 -21.43 -3.26
C SER A 61 -15.65 -20.69 -4.60
N SER A 62 -16.39 -21.25 -5.56
CA SER A 62 -16.62 -20.61 -6.85
C SER A 62 -17.61 -19.44 -6.79
N ALA A 63 -18.65 -19.52 -5.95
CA ALA A 63 -19.72 -18.52 -5.91
C ALA A 63 -19.27 -17.11 -5.51
N LEU A 64 -18.42 -16.98 -4.47
CA LEU A 64 -17.93 -15.66 -4.05
C LEU A 64 -16.94 -15.07 -5.06
N LEU A 65 -16.16 -15.91 -5.73
CA LEU A 65 -15.24 -15.51 -6.80
C LEU A 65 -15.97 -15.21 -8.13
N GLU A 66 -17.17 -15.75 -8.32
CA GLU A 66 -18.05 -15.51 -9.48
C GLU A 66 -18.84 -14.19 -9.35
N LEU A 67 -19.01 -13.67 -8.13
CA LEU A 67 -19.55 -12.34 -7.86
C LEU A 67 -18.51 -11.26 -8.20
N VAL A 68 -18.06 -11.22 -9.45
CA VAL A 68 -17.11 -10.22 -9.92
C VAL A 68 -17.82 -8.87 -9.98
N PRO A 69 -17.45 -7.87 -9.17
CA PRO A 69 -18.02 -6.54 -9.28
C PRO A 69 -17.65 -5.96 -10.65
N GLU A 70 -18.55 -5.16 -11.24
CA GLU A 70 -18.15 -4.26 -12.31
C GLU A 70 -17.19 -3.23 -11.69
N THR A 71 -15.88 -3.35 -11.93
CA THR A 71 -14.90 -2.37 -11.46
C THR A 71 -15.21 -1.00 -12.07
N LYS A 72 -16.01 -0.19 -11.39
CA LYS A 72 -16.41 1.13 -11.87
C LYS A 72 -15.26 2.09 -11.65
N LYS A 73 -14.49 2.31 -12.72
CA LYS A 73 -13.54 3.43 -12.80
C LYS A 73 -14.34 4.73 -12.78
N GLU A 74 -14.47 5.31 -11.60
CA GLU A 74 -15.15 6.60 -11.41
C GLU A 74 -14.19 7.75 -11.71
N ASN A 75 -14.60 8.66 -12.59
CA ASN A 75 -13.88 9.90 -12.82
C ASN A 75 -14.55 11.05 -12.05
N LEU A 76 -13.73 11.93 -11.51
CA LEU A 76 -14.20 13.19 -10.94
C LEU A 76 -14.60 14.15 -12.06
N ASP A 77 -15.71 14.85 -11.86
CA ASP A 77 -16.19 15.88 -12.76
C ASP A 77 -15.46 17.21 -12.49
N PHE A 78 -14.25 17.34 -13.04
CA PHE A 78 -13.42 18.55 -12.95
C PHE A 78 -12.96 18.97 -14.33
N GLU A 79 -12.98 20.27 -14.58
CA GLU A 79 -12.24 20.90 -15.66
C GLU A 79 -10.81 21.20 -15.16
N LEU A 80 -9.82 20.49 -15.71
CA LEU A 80 -8.43 20.63 -15.31
C LEU A 80 -7.72 21.63 -16.23
N PRO A 81 -7.04 22.66 -15.71
CA PRO A 81 -6.21 23.54 -16.51
C PRO A 81 -5.07 22.74 -17.17
N ILE A 82 -5.09 22.63 -18.49
CA ILE A 82 -4.12 21.80 -19.23
C ILE A 82 -2.79 22.54 -19.41
N TYR A 83 -1.69 21.81 -19.30
CA TYR A 83 -0.35 22.31 -19.64
C TYR A 83 -0.25 22.59 -21.14
N ASP A 84 0.23 23.77 -21.50
CA ASP A 84 0.41 24.20 -22.89
C ASP A 84 1.88 24.05 -23.31
N PRO A 85 2.23 23.03 -24.11
CA PRO A 85 3.61 22.79 -24.53
C PRO A 85 4.16 23.89 -25.45
N SER A 86 3.31 24.68 -26.11
CA SER A 86 3.75 25.71 -27.06
C SER A 86 4.44 26.90 -26.37
N LYS A 87 4.17 27.12 -25.08
CA LYS A 87 4.77 28.21 -24.31
C LYS A 87 6.24 27.98 -23.98
N GLY A 88 6.74 26.75 -24.08
CA GLY A 88 8.13 26.39 -23.83
C GLY A 88 8.66 26.81 -22.45
N THR A 89 7.77 27.07 -21.49
CA THR A 89 8.12 27.63 -20.19
C THR A 89 8.70 26.55 -19.29
N VAL A 90 9.81 26.86 -18.62
CA VAL A 90 10.33 26.02 -17.55
C VAL A 90 9.46 26.23 -16.32
N VAL A 91 8.81 25.17 -15.83
CA VAL A 91 8.04 25.24 -14.59
C VAL A 91 8.98 25.10 -13.38
N ASP A 92 8.58 25.65 -12.25
CA ASP A 92 9.37 25.54 -11.01
C ASP A 92 9.39 24.09 -10.51
N LEU A 93 8.22 23.43 -10.56
CA LEU A 93 8.05 22.04 -10.13
C LEU A 93 7.23 21.22 -11.13
N ALA A 94 7.79 20.09 -11.57
CA ALA A 94 7.03 19.01 -12.19
C ALA A 94 6.77 17.89 -11.16
N VAL A 95 5.49 17.55 -10.94
CA VAL A 95 5.06 16.46 -10.06
C VAL A 95 4.62 15.28 -10.93
N VAL A 96 5.29 14.14 -10.78
CA VAL A 96 5.00 12.93 -11.55
C VAL A 96 4.21 11.95 -10.70
N GLY A 97 2.92 11.83 -10.98
CA GLY A 97 1.96 11.01 -10.23
C GLY A 97 0.92 11.85 -9.47
N GLY A 98 -0.36 11.60 -9.75
CA GLY A 98 -1.52 12.28 -9.19
C GLY A 98 -2.12 11.59 -7.96
N GLY A 99 -1.28 10.91 -7.17
CA GLY A 99 -1.65 10.32 -5.87
C GLY A 99 -1.77 11.37 -4.75
N PRO A 100 -2.19 10.96 -3.53
CA PRO A 100 -2.32 11.88 -2.39
C PRO A 100 -1.03 12.66 -2.10
N ALA A 101 0.11 11.99 -2.21
CA ALA A 101 1.44 12.56 -1.98
C ALA A 101 1.78 13.69 -2.97
N GLY A 102 1.60 13.42 -4.27
CA GLY A 102 1.92 14.37 -5.33
C GLY A 102 1.00 15.57 -5.31
N LEU A 103 -0.31 15.36 -5.14
CA LEU A 103 -1.27 16.46 -5.06
C LEU A 103 -1.05 17.33 -3.81
N ALA A 104 -0.69 16.74 -2.66
CA ALA A 104 -0.40 17.50 -1.45
C ALA A 104 0.80 18.45 -1.63
N VAL A 105 1.90 17.98 -2.24
CA VAL A 105 3.06 18.85 -2.52
C VAL A 105 2.72 19.88 -3.60
N ALA A 106 2.06 19.46 -4.69
CA ALA A 106 1.65 20.38 -5.76
C ALA A 106 0.79 21.53 -5.22
N GLN A 107 -0.15 21.23 -4.33
CA GLN A 107 -1.01 22.22 -3.68
C GLN A 107 -0.20 23.26 -2.90
N GLN A 108 0.71 22.81 -2.04
CA GLN A 108 1.46 23.71 -1.17
C GLN A 108 2.50 24.55 -1.93
N VAL A 109 3.20 23.95 -2.89
CA VAL A 109 4.18 24.67 -3.71
C VAL A 109 3.48 25.72 -4.59
N SER A 110 2.34 25.38 -5.19
CA SER A 110 1.56 26.36 -5.97
C SER A 110 0.92 27.45 -5.10
N GLN A 111 0.58 27.15 -3.85
CA GLN A 111 0.07 28.16 -2.90
C GLN A 111 1.11 29.24 -2.60
N ALA A 112 2.41 28.91 -2.67
CA ALA A 112 3.51 29.86 -2.55
C ALA A 112 3.75 30.68 -3.83
N GLY A 113 2.92 30.52 -4.87
CA GLY A 113 3.01 31.26 -6.13
C GLY A 113 3.95 30.66 -7.18
N LEU A 114 4.53 29.48 -6.92
CA LEU A 114 5.41 28.79 -7.87
C LEU A 114 4.61 28.05 -8.95
N SER A 115 5.17 27.99 -10.15
CA SER A 115 4.56 27.31 -11.29
C SER A 115 4.71 25.79 -11.18
N VAL A 116 3.57 25.08 -11.16
CA VAL A 116 3.54 23.62 -10.99
C VAL A 116 2.85 22.94 -12.17
N CYS A 117 3.47 21.88 -12.69
CA CYS A 117 2.85 20.95 -13.62
C CYS A 117 2.70 19.57 -13.00
N SER A 118 1.45 19.09 -12.84
CA SER A 118 1.14 17.73 -12.40
C SER A 118 0.95 16.82 -13.61
N ILE A 119 1.74 15.75 -13.69
CA ILE A 119 1.75 14.79 -14.80
C ILE A 119 1.23 13.45 -14.28
N ASP A 120 0.10 13.00 -14.80
CA ASP A 120 -0.53 11.75 -14.41
C ASP A 120 -1.30 11.13 -15.59
N PRO A 121 -1.27 9.80 -15.81
CA PRO A 121 -2.00 9.19 -16.93
C PRO A 121 -3.53 9.27 -16.80
N SER A 122 -4.06 9.48 -15.60
CA SER A 122 -5.49 9.45 -15.29
C SER A 122 -5.82 10.44 -14.14
N PRO A 123 -5.58 11.75 -14.32
CA PRO A 123 -5.62 12.73 -13.23
C PRO A 123 -7.00 12.86 -12.61
N LYS A 124 -8.07 12.56 -13.36
CA LYS A 124 -9.47 12.61 -12.88
C LYS A 124 -9.96 11.31 -12.24
N LEU A 125 -9.25 10.19 -12.42
CA LEU A 125 -9.70 8.89 -11.93
C LEU A 125 -9.61 8.83 -10.40
N VAL A 126 -10.69 8.46 -9.70
CA VAL A 126 -10.67 8.27 -8.24
C VAL A 126 -9.62 7.20 -7.88
N TRP A 127 -8.89 7.41 -6.78
CA TRP A 127 -7.86 6.46 -6.38
C TRP A 127 -8.46 5.09 -6.04
N PRO A 128 -7.89 3.99 -6.58
CA PRO A 128 -8.53 2.68 -6.51
C PRO A 128 -8.44 1.99 -5.15
N ASN A 129 -7.47 2.34 -4.30
CA ASN A 129 -7.21 1.65 -3.04
C ASN A 129 -7.98 2.28 -1.88
N ASN A 130 -8.51 1.47 -0.96
CA ASN A 130 -9.11 1.98 0.28
C ASN A 130 -8.02 2.39 1.28
N TYR A 131 -8.33 3.41 2.08
CA TYR A 131 -7.43 3.89 3.13
C TYR A 131 -8.16 3.88 4.47
N GLY A 132 -7.55 3.20 5.43
CA GLY A 132 -7.87 3.31 6.85
C GLY A 132 -6.83 4.19 7.55
N VAL A 133 -7.26 4.88 8.60
CA VAL A 133 -6.50 5.93 9.29
C VAL A 133 -6.97 6.06 10.73
N TRP A 134 -6.08 6.48 11.62
CA TRP A 134 -6.52 6.92 12.94
C TRP A 134 -7.09 8.33 12.85
N VAL A 135 -8.24 8.57 13.50
CA VAL A 135 -8.96 9.85 13.35
C VAL A 135 -8.12 11.04 13.81
N ASP A 136 -7.33 10.87 14.88
CA ASP A 136 -6.43 11.90 15.42
C ASP A 136 -5.38 12.36 14.39
N GLU A 137 -4.97 11.49 13.46
CA GLU A 137 -3.99 11.85 12.43
C GLU A 137 -4.59 12.81 11.39
N PHE A 138 -5.84 12.60 10.99
CA PHE A 138 -6.52 13.50 10.07
C PHE A 138 -7.08 14.75 10.74
N GLU A 139 -7.44 14.68 12.01
CA GLU A 139 -7.76 15.85 12.81
C GLU A 139 -6.60 16.84 12.84
N ALA A 140 -5.38 16.36 13.11
CA ALA A 140 -4.17 17.18 13.11
C ALA A 140 -3.85 17.83 11.74
N MET A 141 -4.48 17.36 10.65
CA MET A 141 -4.29 17.87 9.29
C MET A 141 -5.51 18.64 8.75
N ASP A 142 -6.56 18.86 9.54
CA ASP A 142 -7.82 19.49 9.12
C ASP A 142 -8.50 18.76 7.92
N LEU A 143 -8.59 17.44 8.06
CA LEU A 143 -9.08 16.52 7.02
C LEU A 143 -10.17 15.57 7.54
N LEU A 144 -10.79 15.88 8.67
CA LEU A 144 -11.92 15.11 9.22
C LEU A 144 -13.10 15.04 8.26
N ASP A 145 -13.31 16.11 7.49
CA ASP A 145 -14.33 16.16 6.44
C ASP A 145 -14.08 15.15 5.30
N CYS A 146 -12.87 14.59 5.19
CA CYS A 146 -12.51 13.60 4.19
C CYS A 146 -12.67 12.15 4.69
N LEU A 147 -13.32 11.92 5.83
CA LEU A 147 -13.69 10.59 6.33
C LEU A 147 -15.14 10.29 5.96
N ASP A 148 -15.42 9.10 5.39
CA ASP A 148 -16.81 8.69 5.08
C ASP A 148 -17.49 7.98 6.26
N THR A 149 -16.71 7.27 7.07
CA THR A 149 -17.20 6.55 8.26
C THR A 149 -16.11 6.50 9.31
N THR A 150 -16.51 6.66 10.56
CA THR A 150 -15.64 6.59 11.73
C THR A 150 -16.21 5.63 12.76
N TRP A 151 -15.32 4.88 13.41
CA TRP A 151 -15.64 4.00 14.53
C TRP A 151 -15.02 4.57 15.80
N SER A 152 -15.75 4.47 16.92
CA SER A 152 -15.32 5.04 18.20
C SER A 152 -14.04 4.38 18.73
N GLY A 153 -13.79 3.13 18.31
CA GLY A 153 -12.57 2.39 18.62
C GLY A 153 -12.37 1.18 17.72
N ALA A 154 -11.33 0.42 18.06
CA ALA A 154 -10.94 -0.78 17.35
C ALA A 154 -10.97 -2.02 18.25
N VAL A 155 -11.12 -3.19 17.65
CA VAL A 155 -11.10 -4.49 18.35
C VAL A 155 -10.01 -5.37 17.76
N VAL A 156 -9.24 -6.03 18.62
CA VAL A 156 -8.26 -7.04 18.23
C VAL A 156 -8.66 -8.38 18.84
N TYR A 157 -8.93 -9.38 18.02
CA TYR A 157 -9.08 -10.77 18.46
C TYR A 157 -7.72 -11.45 18.39
N ILE A 158 -7.17 -11.80 19.54
CA ILE A 158 -5.89 -12.52 19.65
C ILE A 158 -6.12 -13.99 19.31
N ASP A 159 -7.17 -14.59 19.86
CA ASP A 159 -7.63 -15.94 19.58
C ASP A 159 -9.13 -16.05 19.89
N ASP A 160 -9.67 -17.28 19.93
CA ASP A 160 -11.10 -17.51 20.14
C ASP A 160 -11.57 -17.12 21.56
N ASP A 161 -10.64 -17.07 22.53
CA ASP A 161 -10.94 -16.82 23.94
C ASP A 161 -10.59 -15.38 24.37
N LYS A 162 -9.68 -14.72 23.65
CA LYS A 162 -9.13 -13.41 24.03
C LYS A 162 -9.33 -12.36 22.94
N LYS A 163 -10.00 -11.26 23.34
CA LYS A 163 -10.07 -10.00 22.55
C LYS A 163 -9.66 -8.80 23.38
N LYS A 164 -9.22 -7.74 22.70
CA LYS A 164 -8.84 -6.44 23.27
C LYS A 164 -9.61 -5.33 22.58
N TYR A 165 -9.99 -4.32 23.36
CA TYR A 165 -10.59 -3.09 22.86
C TYR A 165 -9.55 -1.98 22.88
N LEU A 166 -9.40 -1.30 21.75
CA LEU A 166 -8.51 -0.17 21.59
C LEU A 166 -9.37 1.10 21.60
N ASP A 167 -9.18 1.92 22.61
CA ASP A 167 -9.86 3.21 22.77
C ASP A 167 -9.17 4.30 21.93
N ARG A 168 -9.07 4.04 20.63
CA ARG A 168 -8.55 4.98 19.63
C ARG A 168 -9.46 4.95 18.40
N PRO A 169 -10.16 6.05 18.09
CA PRO A 169 -11.06 6.08 16.94
C PRO A 169 -10.33 5.83 15.62
N TYR A 170 -10.98 5.08 14.74
CA TYR A 170 -10.47 4.75 13.40
C TYR A 170 -11.45 5.24 12.34
N GLY A 171 -10.95 5.62 11.18
CA GLY A 171 -11.76 6.12 10.07
C GLY A 171 -11.41 5.46 8.75
N ARG A 172 -12.40 5.38 7.87
CA ARG A 172 -12.19 5.12 6.44
C ARG A 172 -12.20 6.44 5.70
N VAL A 173 -11.28 6.58 4.74
CA VAL A 173 -11.13 7.79 3.94
C VAL A 173 -12.12 7.80 2.80
N ASN A 174 -12.85 8.91 2.67
CA ASN A 174 -13.59 9.23 1.46
C ASN A 174 -12.60 9.66 0.36
N ARG A 175 -12.13 8.70 -0.42
CA ARG A 175 -11.13 8.89 -1.49
C ARG A 175 -11.56 9.92 -2.51
N LYS A 176 -12.87 9.92 -2.86
CA LYS A 176 -13.47 10.84 -3.81
C LYS A 176 -13.40 12.28 -3.28
N GLN A 177 -13.81 12.48 -2.03
CA GLN A 177 -13.80 13.79 -1.39
C GLN A 177 -12.38 14.30 -1.14
N LEU A 178 -11.48 13.45 -0.64
CA LEU A 178 -10.08 13.81 -0.44
C LEU A 178 -9.42 14.26 -1.75
N LYS A 179 -9.58 13.48 -2.82
CA LYS A 179 -9.03 13.84 -4.14
C LYS A 179 -9.69 15.10 -4.69
N SER A 180 -11.01 15.26 -4.55
CA SER A 180 -11.72 16.47 -5.00
C SER A 180 -11.23 17.73 -4.28
N LYS A 181 -11.09 17.67 -2.95
CA LYS A 181 -10.59 18.77 -2.12
C LYS A 181 -9.16 19.17 -2.55
N MET A 182 -8.29 18.20 -2.78
CA MET A 182 -6.91 18.45 -3.24
C MET A 182 -6.87 19.02 -4.66
N LEU A 183 -7.62 18.44 -5.61
CA LEU A 183 -7.66 18.94 -6.98
C LEU A 183 -8.23 20.36 -7.05
N GLN A 184 -9.30 20.65 -6.31
CA GLN A 184 -9.89 21.99 -6.26
C GLN A 184 -8.86 23.04 -5.81
N LYS A 185 -8.10 22.75 -4.76
CA LYS A 185 -7.03 23.65 -4.29
C LYS A 185 -5.88 23.78 -5.30
N CYS A 186 -5.46 22.68 -5.94
CA CYS A 186 -4.46 22.74 -7.01
C CYS A 186 -4.93 23.61 -8.18
N VAL A 187 -6.19 23.47 -8.61
CA VAL A 187 -6.77 24.27 -9.69
C VAL A 187 -6.86 25.74 -9.31
N SER A 188 -7.32 26.07 -8.09
CA SER A 188 -7.40 27.47 -7.62
C SER A 188 -6.03 28.13 -7.52
N ASN A 189 -4.98 27.36 -7.22
CA ASN A 189 -3.60 27.83 -7.14
C ASN A 189 -2.91 27.88 -8.52
N GLY A 190 -3.60 27.52 -9.60
CA GLY A 190 -3.08 27.63 -10.97
C GLY A 190 -2.23 26.45 -11.44
N VAL A 191 -2.22 25.32 -10.74
CA VAL A 191 -1.53 24.09 -11.17
C VAL A 191 -2.01 23.69 -12.57
N LYS A 192 -1.08 23.37 -13.46
CA LYS A 192 -1.37 22.82 -14.79
C LYS A 192 -1.27 21.30 -14.76
N PHE A 193 -2.12 20.65 -15.53
CA PHE A 193 -2.19 19.19 -15.62
C PHE A 193 -1.79 18.71 -17.00
N HIS A 194 -1.04 17.63 -17.05
CA HIS A 194 -0.67 16.96 -18.28
C HIS A 194 -1.03 15.47 -18.17
N GLN A 195 -1.99 15.03 -18.99
CA GLN A 195 -2.47 13.66 -18.96
C GLN A 195 -1.53 12.74 -19.77
N ALA A 196 -0.41 12.35 -19.17
CA ALA A 196 0.57 11.50 -19.81
C ALA A 196 1.36 10.67 -18.78
N LYS A 197 2.19 9.75 -19.28
CA LYS A 197 3.16 9.01 -18.48
C LYS A 197 4.56 9.53 -18.79
N VAL A 198 5.30 9.94 -17.77
CA VAL A 198 6.73 10.24 -17.90
C VAL A 198 7.50 8.93 -18.10
N ILE A 199 8.29 8.86 -19.16
CA ILE A 199 9.13 7.70 -19.50
C ILE A 199 10.55 7.90 -18.98
N LYS A 200 11.07 9.12 -19.08
CA LYS A 200 12.47 9.42 -18.79
C LYS A 200 12.61 10.86 -18.30
N VAL A 201 13.61 11.07 -17.44
CA VAL A 201 14.10 12.39 -17.10
C VAL A 201 15.55 12.54 -17.57
N ILE A 202 15.89 13.72 -18.09
CA ILE A 202 17.26 14.12 -18.46
C ILE A 202 17.59 15.36 -17.66
N HIS A 203 18.76 15.38 -17.02
CA HIS A 203 19.19 16.50 -16.19
C HIS A 203 20.17 17.38 -16.95
N GLU A 204 19.91 18.69 -16.92
CA GLU A 204 20.86 19.73 -17.24
C GLU A 204 21.36 20.37 -15.94
N GLU A 205 22.21 21.39 -16.03
CA GLU A 205 22.79 22.05 -14.88
C GLU A 205 21.71 22.63 -13.95
N SER A 206 20.84 23.49 -14.49
CA SER A 206 19.81 24.21 -13.73
C SER A 206 18.40 23.64 -13.83
N LYS A 207 18.10 22.82 -14.84
CA LYS A 207 16.76 22.27 -15.09
C LYS A 207 16.79 20.80 -15.50
N SER A 208 15.62 20.20 -15.59
CA SER A 208 15.41 18.83 -16.05
C SER A 208 14.36 18.78 -17.16
N LEU A 209 14.51 17.85 -18.10
CA LEU A 209 13.56 17.58 -19.16
C LEU A 209 12.87 16.24 -18.89
N LEU A 210 11.55 16.28 -18.77
CA LEU A 210 10.70 15.12 -18.59
C LEU A 210 10.09 14.74 -19.93
N ILE A 211 10.47 13.56 -20.45
CA ILE A 211 9.97 13.03 -21.72
C ILE A 211 8.74 12.18 -21.44
N CYS A 212 7.61 12.58 -22.00
CA CYS A 212 6.33 11.90 -21.85
C CYS A 212 6.08 10.91 -23.00
N ASN A 213 5.18 9.96 -22.76
CA ASN A 213 4.85 8.89 -23.72
C ASN A 213 4.07 9.35 -24.95
N ASP A 214 3.54 10.56 -24.94
CA ASP A 214 2.87 11.22 -26.06
C ASP A 214 3.83 12.07 -26.93
N GLY A 215 5.13 12.08 -26.59
CA GLY A 215 6.16 12.85 -27.28
C GLY A 215 6.34 14.28 -26.76
N ILE A 216 5.51 14.74 -25.81
CA ILE A 216 5.68 16.06 -25.20
C ILE A 216 6.84 16.03 -24.19
N THR A 217 7.65 17.07 -24.20
CA THR A 217 8.73 17.28 -23.23
C THR A 217 8.40 18.46 -22.33
N ILE A 218 8.39 18.22 -21.02
CA ILE A 218 8.15 19.26 -20.00
C ILE A 218 9.50 19.63 -19.39
N GLN A 219 9.77 20.92 -19.24
CA GLN A 219 10.99 21.41 -18.59
C GLN A 219 10.65 21.88 -17.19
N ALA A 220 11.43 21.46 -16.18
CA ALA A 220 11.22 21.86 -14.80
C ALA A 220 12.53 22.11 -14.05
N THR A 221 12.54 23.07 -13.13
CA THR A 221 13.69 23.29 -12.22
C THR A 221 13.82 22.11 -11.25
N VAL A 222 12.69 21.67 -10.68
CA VAL A 222 12.61 20.54 -9.74
C VAL A 222 11.68 19.45 -10.29
N VAL A 223 12.07 18.19 -10.12
CA VAL A 223 11.24 17.02 -10.47
C VAL A 223 10.94 16.23 -9.21
N LEU A 224 9.65 16.10 -8.88
CA LEU A 224 9.15 15.29 -7.79
C LEU A 224 8.53 13.99 -8.33
N ASP A 225 9.17 12.87 -8.01
CA ASP A 225 8.59 11.55 -8.20
C ASP A 225 7.58 11.27 -7.07
N ALA A 226 6.31 11.18 -7.44
CA ALA A 226 5.21 10.77 -6.58
C ALA A 226 4.49 9.53 -7.16
N THR A 227 5.19 8.70 -7.94
CA THR A 227 4.63 7.52 -8.64
C THR A 227 4.34 6.32 -7.73
N GLY A 228 4.46 6.48 -6.42
CA GLY A 228 4.18 5.43 -5.44
C GLY A 228 5.09 4.21 -5.62
N PHE A 229 4.50 3.01 -5.70
CA PHE A 229 5.27 1.77 -5.79
C PHE A 229 5.84 1.48 -7.19
N SER A 230 5.46 2.26 -8.20
CA SER A 230 6.00 2.14 -9.55
C SER A 230 7.47 2.57 -9.65
N ARG A 231 7.97 3.41 -8.73
CA ARG A 231 9.39 3.76 -8.58
C ARG A 231 10.06 4.17 -9.90
N CYS A 232 9.40 5.07 -10.63
CA CYS A 232 9.71 5.29 -12.05
C CYS A 232 10.96 6.14 -12.29
N LEU A 233 11.27 7.10 -11.40
CA LEU A 233 12.30 8.11 -11.68
C LEU A 233 13.42 8.14 -10.64
N VAL A 234 13.10 7.98 -9.34
CA VAL A 234 14.14 7.90 -8.30
C VAL A 234 14.98 6.63 -8.43
N GLN A 235 16.26 6.77 -8.17
CA GLN A 235 17.27 5.73 -8.28
C GLN A 235 17.52 5.03 -6.94
N TYR A 236 17.86 3.74 -7.02
CA TYR A 236 18.22 2.88 -5.90
C TYR A 236 19.51 2.14 -6.24
N ASP A 237 20.38 1.94 -5.24
CA ASP A 237 21.66 1.25 -5.34
C ASP A 237 21.64 -0.17 -4.72
N LYS A 238 20.56 -0.50 -3.99
CA LYS A 238 20.38 -1.77 -3.31
C LYS A 238 19.33 -2.64 -4.01
N PRO A 239 19.48 -3.99 -3.98
CA PRO A 239 18.47 -4.90 -4.50
C PRO A 239 17.10 -4.67 -3.87
N TYR A 240 16.06 -4.66 -4.70
CA TYR A 240 14.70 -4.47 -4.23
C TYR A 240 14.11 -5.79 -3.71
N ASN A 241 14.19 -6.00 -2.39
CA ASN A 241 13.66 -7.18 -1.71
C ASN A 241 12.91 -6.80 -0.42
N PRO A 242 11.79 -6.05 -0.50
CA PRO A 242 11.02 -5.66 0.67
C PRO A 242 10.29 -6.88 1.28
N GLY A 243 9.68 -6.69 2.46
CA GLY A 243 8.56 -7.56 2.85
C GLY A 243 7.33 -7.20 2.03
N TYR A 244 6.32 -8.07 2.01
CA TYR A 244 5.05 -7.78 1.34
C TYR A 244 3.89 -8.05 2.30
N GLN A 245 3.05 -7.04 2.48
CA GLN A 245 1.71 -7.21 3.02
C GLN A 245 0.77 -7.45 1.84
N MET A 246 0.02 -8.53 1.92
CA MET A 246 -0.84 -9.01 0.85
C MET A 246 -2.25 -9.09 1.41
N ALA A 247 -3.22 -8.55 0.70
CA ALA A 247 -4.60 -8.56 1.15
C ALA A 247 -5.61 -8.64 0.01
N TYR A 248 -6.74 -9.28 0.31
CA TYR A 248 -7.91 -9.29 -0.55
C TYR A 248 -9.12 -8.78 0.23
N GLY A 249 -9.69 -7.69 -0.26
CA GLY A 249 -10.79 -6.97 0.35
C GLY A 249 -12.04 -6.97 -0.50
N ILE A 250 -13.21 -6.92 0.15
CA ILE A 250 -14.49 -6.67 -0.50
C ILE A 250 -15.31 -5.67 0.31
N LEU A 251 -15.96 -4.74 -0.36
CA LEU A 251 -17.09 -3.98 0.17
C LEU A 251 -18.36 -4.69 -0.30
N ALA A 252 -19.20 -5.14 0.62
CA ALA A 252 -20.31 -6.01 0.28
C ALA A 252 -21.59 -5.68 1.04
N GLU A 253 -22.73 -5.88 0.37
CA GLU A 253 -24.01 -6.10 1.03
C GLU A 253 -24.12 -7.58 1.41
N VAL A 254 -24.46 -7.84 2.67
CA VAL A 254 -24.62 -9.19 3.24
C VAL A 254 -26.02 -9.37 3.82
N GLU A 255 -26.43 -10.61 4.11
CA GLU A 255 -27.66 -10.86 4.87
C GLU A 255 -27.56 -10.25 6.29
N GLU A 256 -26.48 -10.58 6.98
CA GLU A 256 -26.11 -10.08 8.31
C GLU A 256 -24.63 -10.37 8.58
N HIS A 257 -24.04 -9.72 9.59
CA HIS A 257 -22.70 -10.02 10.07
C HIS A 257 -22.62 -9.94 11.61
N PRO A 258 -21.68 -10.65 12.26
CA PRO A 258 -21.60 -10.72 13.71
C PRO A 258 -20.89 -9.53 14.38
N PHE A 259 -20.35 -8.58 13.60
CA PHE A 259 -19.53 -7.48 14.11
C PHE A 259 -20.35 -6.29 14.65
N GLU A 260 -19.85 -5.66 15.71
CA GLU A 260 -20.40 -4.43 16.32
C GLU A 260 -20.23 -3.25 15.35
N VAL A 261 -21.29 -2.49 15.06
CA VAL A 261 -21.26 -1.43 14.03
C VAL A 261 -20.52 -0.16 14.51
N ASP A 262 -20.42 0.07 15.81
CA ASP A 262 -19.73 1.23 16.40
C ASP A 262 -18.21 1.04 16.51
N LYS A 263 -17.71 -0.18 16.26
CA LYS A 263 -16.29 -0.54 16.33
C LYS A 263 -15.82 -1.18 15.04
N MET A 264 -14.54 -0.99 14.74
CA MET A 264 -13.90 -1.68 13.63
C MET A 264 -13.07 -2.87 14.15
N VAL A 265 -13.03 -3.99 13.41
CA VAL A 265 -12.16 -5.13 13.74
C VAL A 265 -10.81 -4.94 13.08
N PHE A 266 -9.79 -4.69 13.92
CA PHE A 266 -8.47 -4.24 13.51
C PHE A 266 -7.58 -5.41 13.16
N MET A 267 -7.57 -6.43 14.01
CA MET A 267 -6.91 -7.66 13.67
C MET A 267 -7.69 -8.81 14.28
N ASP A 268 -8.19 -9.72 13.44
CA ASP A 268 -8.77 -10.97 13.90
C ASP A 268 -7.88 -12.16 13.52
N TRP A 269 -7.08 -12.58 14.51
CA TRP A 269 -6.12 -13.68 14.40
C TRP A 269 -6.71 -15.06 14.67
N ARG A 270 -8.03 -15.18 14.88
CA ARG A 270 -8.70 -16.49 15.10
C ARG A 270 -8.55 -17.38 13.87
N ASP A 271 -8.33 -18.67 14.11
CA ASP A 271 -8.11 -19.69 13.06
C ASP A 271 -9.06 -20.90 13.18
N SER A 272 -10.05 -20.84 14.07
CA SER A 272 -11.10 -21.87 14.25
C SER A 272 -11.86 -22.19 12.95
N HIS A 273 -11.98 -21.21 12.05
CA HIS A 273 -12.54 -21.39 10.70
C HIS A 273 -11.76 -22.38 9.81
N LEU A 274 -10.52 -22.74 10.18
CA LEU A 274 -9.66 -23.66 9.42
C LEU A 274 -9.63 -25.09 9.99
N ILE A 275 -10.35 -25.40 11.08
CA ILE A 275 -10.30 -26.71 11.75
C ILE A 275 -10.55 -27.88 10.79
N ASN A 276 -11.46 -27.70 9.84
CA ASN A 276 -11.86 -28.74 8.88
C ASN A 276 -10.99 -28.80 7.61
N ASN A 277 -10.00 -27.91 7.46
CA ASN A 277 -9.08 -27.90 6.33
C ASN A 277 -7.63 -27.96 6.84
N LYS A 278 -7.10 -29.18 6.93
CA LYS A 278 -5.75 -29.44 7.46
C LYS A 278 -4.67 -28.69 6.69
N GLU A 279 -4.77 -28.62 5.37
CA GLU A 279 -3.77 -27.95 4.52
C GLU A 279 -3.74 -26.44 4.77
N LEU A 280 -4.91 -25.77 4.73
CA LEU A 280 -4.98 -24.33 5.02
C LEU A 280 -4.54 -24.02 6.45
N ARG A 281 -4.89 -24.88 7.42
CA ARG A 281 -4.45 -24.72 8.80
C ARG A 281 -2.93 -24.82 8.95
N GLU A 282 -2.28 -25.76 8.27
CA GLU A 282 -0.82 -25.88 8.27
C GLU A 282 -0.14 -24.67 7.61
N LYS A 283 -0.69 -24.15 6.51
CA LYS A 283 -0.20 -22.92 5.87
C LYS A 283 -0.37 -21.71 6.80
N ASN A 284 -1.54 -21.54 7.40
CA ASN A 284 -1.86 -20.43 8.31
C ASN A 284 -1.04 -20.48 9.60
N SER A 285 -0.74 -21.67 10.12
CA SER A 285 0.12 -21.82 11.28
C SER A 285 1.53 -21.27 11.03
N LYS A 286 2.05 -21.38 9.80
CA LYS A 286 3.40 -20.93 9.43
C LYS A 286 3.43 -19.45 9.05
N ILE A 287 2.50 -19.01 8.21
CA ILE A 287 2.35 -17.63 7.75
C ILE A 287 0.88 -17.25 7.96
N PRO A 288 0.55 -16.63 9.11
CA PRO A 288 -0.83 -16.34 9.47
C PRO A 288 -1.39 -15.18 8.67
N THR A 289 -2.71 -15.25 8.43
CA THR A 289 -3.51 -14.10 8.01
C THR A 289 -4.46 -13.69 9.11
N PHE A 290 -4.96 -12.47 9.02
CA PHE A 290 -5.98 -11.93 9.91
C PHE A 290 -7.05 -11.20 9.11
N LEU A 291 -8.23 -11.03 9.70
CA LEU A 291 -9.31 -10.27 9.09
C LEU A 291 -9.33 -8.82 9.62
N TYR A 292 -9.41 -7.86 8.71
CA TYR A 292 -9.93 -6.52 8.94
C TYR A 292 -11.44 -6.50 8.63
N ALA A 293 -12.24 -5.87 9.50
CA ALA A 293 -13.66 -5.66 9.24
C ALA A 293 -14.11 -4.25 9.63
N MET A 294 -14.80 -3.59 8.71
CA MET A 294 -15.31 -2.22 8.84
C MET A 294 -16.83 -2.24 8.59
N PRO A 295 -17.63 -2.48 9.64
CA PRO A 295 -19.09 -2.51 9.52
C PRO A 295 -19.67 -1.11 9.37
N PHE A 296 -20.47 -0.88 8.32
CA PHE A 296 -21.17 0.40 8.08
C PHE A 296 -22.61 0.36 8.59
N SER A 297 -23.21 -0.83 8.59
CA SER A 297 -24.57 -1.12 9.08
C SER A 297 -24.70 -2.64 9.23
N SER A 298 -25.81 -3.14 9.77
CA SER A 298 -26.01 -4.59 9.98
C SER A 298 -25.91 -5.46 8.71
N ASN A 299 -26.05 -4.87 7.52
CA ASN A 299 -26.04 -5.57 6.24
C ASN A 299 -25.03 -5.02 5.23
N ARG A 300 -24.17 -4.06 5.61
CA ARG A 300 -23.15 -3.48 4.70
C ARG A 300 -21.82 -3.36 5.42
N ILE A 301 -20.78 -4.00 4.87
CA ILE A 301 -19.50 -4.16 5.55
C ILE A 301 -18.34 -4.25 4.55
N PHE A 302 -17.20 -3.70 4.93
CA PHE A 302 -15.93 -4.00 4.27
C PHE A 302 -15.17 -5.08 5.04
N LEU A 303 -14.67 -6.08 4.33
CA LEU A 303 -14.00 -7.26 4.87
C LEU A 303 -12.71 -7.46 4.09
N GLU A 304 -11.58 -7.63 4.77
CA GLU A 304 -10.29 -7.84 4.12
C GLU A 304 -9.46 -8.88 4.87
N GLU A 305 -9.11 -9.98 4.20
CA GLU A 305 -8.18 -10.98 4.74
C GLU A 305 -6.76 -10.56 4.34
N THR A 306 -5.88 -10.47 5.34
CA THR A 306 -4.58 -9.81 5.21
C THR A 306 -3.46 -10.66 5.80
N SER A 307 -2.38 -10.86 5.03
CA SER A 307 -1.09 -11.35 5.52
C SER A 307 -0.26 -10.16 5.95
N LEU A 308 0.05 -10.04 7.25
CA LEU A 308 0.75 -8.87 7.83
C LEU A 308 2.04 -8.51 7.10
N VAL A 309 2.97 -9.46 6.99
CA VAL A 309 4.20 -9.33 6.21
C VAL A 309 4.78 -10.71 5.90
N ALA A 310 5.16 -10.93 4.64
CA ALA A 310 5.83 -12.14 4.19
C ALA A 310 6.91 -11.83 3.13
N ARG A 311 7.90 -12.71 2.99
CA ARG A 311 8.95 -12.61 1.96
C ARG A 311 9.29 -14.00 1.41
N PRO A 312 8.89 -14.36 0.18
CA PRO A 312 8.01 -13.60 -0.73
C PRO A 312 6.59 -13.42 -0.15
N GLY A 313 5.79 -12.53 -0.75
CA GLY A 313 4.40 -12.32 -0.37
C GLY A 313 3.55 -13.59 -0.50
N VAL A 314 2.55 -13.74 0.37
CA VAL A 314 1.59 -14.85 0.30
C VAL A 314 0.79 -14.79 -1.01
N PRO A 315 0.62 -15.91 -1.75
CA PRO A 315 -0.16 -15.93 -2.97
C PRO A 315 -1.60 -15.44 -2.76
N MET A 316 -2.11 -14.64 -3.69
CA MET A 316 -3.46 -14.04 -3.60
C MET A 316 -4.57 -15.09 -3.50
N ASP A 317 -4.42 -16.24 -4.16
CA ASP A 317 -5.40 -17.32 -4.10
C ASP A 317 -5.48 -17.96 -2.70
N ASP A 318 -4.36 -18.09 -1.99
CA ASP A 318 -4.34 -18.59 -0.60
C ASP A 318 -5.08 -17.63 0.34
N ILE A 319 -4.92 -16.32 0.14
CA ILE A 319 -5.66 -15.29 0.91
C ILE A 319 -7.17 -15.39 0.64
N LYS A 320 -7.56 -15.51 -0.64
CA LYS A 320 -8.97 -15.67 -1.04
C LYS A 320 -9.59 -16.94 -0.45
N GLU A 321 -8.88 -18.06 -0.48
CA GLU A 321 -9.33 -19.32 0.10
C GLU A 321 -9.57 -19.22 1.61
N ARG A 322 -8.66 -18.57 2.34
CA ARG A 322 -8.81 -18.32 3.79
C ARG A 322 -9.97 -17.39 4.09
N MET A 323 -10.13 -16.31 3.33
CA MET A 323 -11.27 -15.41 3.45
C MET A 323 -12.59 -16.17 3.28
N VAL A 324 -12.74 -16.98 2.23
CA VAL A 324 -13.95 -17.80 1.99
C VAL A 324 -14.22 -18.76 3.15
N ALA A 325 -13.19 -19.42 3.67
CA ALA A 325 -13.33 -20.30 4.83
C ALA A 325 -13.84 -19.53 6.06
N ARG A 326 -13.30 -18.34 6.31
CA ARG A 326 -13.71 -17.47 7.41
C ARG A 326 -15.14 -16.97 7.26
N LEU A 327 -15.54 -16.46 6.10
CA LEU A 327 -16.90 -15.96 5.87
C LEU A 327 -17.94 -17.07 6.06
N ARG A 328 -17.66 -18.27 5.56
CA ARG A 328 -18.54 -19.44 5.77
C ARG A 328 -18.66 -19.78 7.26
N HIS A 329 -17.54 -19.77 7.99
CA HIS A 329 -17.52 -20.07 9.42
C HIS A 329 -18.31 -19.02 10.24
N LEU A 330 -18.19 -17.74 9.88
CA LEU A 330 -18.92 -16.65 10.53
C LEU A 330 -20.40 -16.56 10.10
N GLY A 331 -20.85 -17.41 9.17
CA GLY A 331 -22.22 -17.37 8.65
C GLY A 331 -22.52 -16.16 7.75
N ILE A 332 -21.50 -15.41 7.33
CA ILE A 332 -21.65 -14.22 6.49
C ILE A 332 -22.00 -14.66 5.07
N LYS A 333 -23.21 -14.32 4.62
CA LYS A 333 -23.68 -14.58 3.26
C LYS A 333 -23.69 -13.28 2.47
N VAL A 334 -22.84 -13.22 1.45
CA VAL A 334 -22.72 -12.07 0.56
C VAL A 334 -23.87 -12.09 -0.45
N LYS A 335 -24.63 -10.99 -0.52
CA LYS A 335 -25.67 -10.77 -1.53
C LYS A 335 -25.11 -10.11 -2.78
N CYS A 336 -24.31 -9.06 -2.59
CA CYS A 336 -23.64 -8.36 -3.67
C CYS A 336 -22.28 -7.83 -3.21
N ILE A 337 -21.32 -7.81 -4.13
CA ILE A 337 -20.02 -7.15 -3.95
C ILE A 337 -20.11 -5.81 -4.67
N GLU A 338 -19.98 -4.72 -3.91
CA GLU A 338 -19.97 -3.35 -4.42
C GLU A 338 -18.60 -3.01 -5.01
N GLU A 339 -17.53 -3.41 -4.32
CA GLU A 339 -16.14 -3.19 -4.71
C GLU A 339 -15.28 -4.38 -4.25
N ASP A 340 -14.24 -4.72 -5.02
CA ASP A 340 -13.17 -5.61 -4.60
C ASP A 340 -11.81 -4.90 -4.61
N GLU A 341 -10.90 -5.35 -3.76
CA GLU A 341 -9.58 -4.78 -3.60
C GLU A 341 -8.50 -5.87 -3.59
N HIS A 342 -7.49 -5.65 -4.42
CA HIS A 342 -6.30 -6.47 -4.50
C HIS A 342 -5.11 -5.65 -4.03
N CYS A 343 -4.69 -5.86 -2.79
CA CYS A 343 -3.70 -5.02 -2.15
C CYS A 343 -2.35 -5.73 -2.05
N VAL A 344 -1.32 -5.05 -2.56
CA VAL A 344 0.09 -5.47 -2.50
C VAL A 344 0.89 -4.28 -2.00
N ILE A 345 1.27 -4.30 -0.72
CA ILE A 345 2.04 -3.23 -0.09
C ILE A 345 3.47 -3.74 0.12
N PRO A 346 4.46 -3.15 -0.59
CA PRO A 346 5.86 -3.37 -0.28
C PRO A 346 6.19 -2.76 1.09
N MET A 347 6.37 -3.62 2.07
CA MET A 347 6.69 -3.29 3.44
C MET A 347 8.17 -2.91 3.52
N GLY A 348 8.44 -1.62 3.67
CA GLY A 348 9.80 -1.09 3.70
C GLY A 348 10.50 -1.20 2.34
N GLY A 349 11.68 -1.83 2.32
CA GLY A 349 12.60 -1.85 1.18
C GLY A 349 13.79 -0.90 1.35
N PRO A 350 14.73 -0.86 0.40
CA PRO A 350 15.84 0.08 0.47
C PRO A 350 15.32 1.52 0.37
N LEU A 351 15.97 2.44 1.10
CA LEU A 351 15.84 3.86 0.79
C LEU A 351 16.39 4.12 -0.62
N PRO A 352 15.88 5.13 -1.33
CA PRO A 352 16.52 5.59 -2.57
C PRO A 352 17.94 6.09 -2.29
N VAL A 353 18.74 6.29 -3.34
CA VAL A 353 20.04 6.95 -3.21
C VAL A 353 19.81 8.38 -2.73
N LEU A 354 20.43 8.75 -1.60
CA LEU A 354 20.30 10.06 -0.99
C LEU A 354 21.68 10.76 -0.91
N PRO A 355 21.82 12.01 -1.37
CA PRO A 355 20.88 12.76 -2.20
C PRO A 355 20.94 12.33 -3.68
N GLN A 356 19.93 12.70 -4.47
CA GLN A 356 19.93 12.58 -5.93
C GLN A 356 19.11 13.71 -6.59
N ARG A 357 19.22 13.87 -7.91
CA ARG A 357 18.62 15.02 -8.63
C ARG A 357 17.10 14.98 -8.73
N VAL A 358 16.49 13.80 -8.77
CA VAL A 358 15.02 13.67 -8.66
C VAL A 358 14.67 13.60 -7.17
N VAL A 359 13.78 14.46 -6.70
CA VAL A 359 13.25 14.35 -5.34
C VAL A 359 12.06 13.39 -5.34
N GLY A 360 11.77 12.74 -4.22
CA GLY A 360 10.69 11.76 -4.13
C GLY A 360 9.80 11.98 -2.92
N ILE A 361 8.55 11.51 -2.99
CA ILE A 361 7.64 11.46 -1.84
C ILE A 361 6.76 10.19 -1.86
N GLY A 362 6.35 9.73 -0.68
CA GLY A 362 5.48 8.56 -0.53
C GLY A 362 6.21 7.24 -0.77
N GLY A 363 5.56 6.31 -1.46
CA GLY A 363 6.09 4.96 -1.68
C GLY A 363 7.45 4.92 -2.38
N THR A 364 7.67 5.82 -3.34
CA THR A 364 8.94 5.92 -4.08
C THR A 364 10.08 6.44 -3.18
N ALA A 365 9.76 7.27 -2.19
CA ALA A 365 10.73 7.77 -1.21
C ALA A 365 10.96 6.80 -0.04
N GLY A 366 10.40 5.59 -0.07
CA GLY A 366 10.58 4.59 0.99
C GLY A 366 9.85 4.91 2.30
N MET A 367 8.74 5.67 2.21
CA MET A 367 7.99 6.16 3.37
C MET A 367 6.99 5.16 3.96
N VAL A 368 6.73 4.02 3.31
CA VAL A 368 5.88 2.96 3.87
C VAL A 368 6.44 2.52 5.21
N HIS A 369 5.60 2.42 6.23
CA HIS A 369 5.99 1.88 7.52
C HIS A 369 6.36 0.39 7.39
N PRO A 370 7.63 -0.01 7.61
CA PRO A 370 8.08 -1.39 7.38
C PRO A 370 7.31 -2.46 8.16
N SER A 371 6.83 -2.17 9.38
CA SER A 371 6.12 -3.15 10.20
C SER A 371 4.58 -3.17 10.07
N THR A 372 3.95 -2.11 9.54
CA THR A 372 2.48 -1.96 9.55
C THR A 372 1.87 -1.75 8.16
N GLY A 373 2.64 -1.19 7.21
CA GLY A 373 2.16 -0.84 5.88
C GLY A 373 1.55 0.56 5.79
N TYR A 374 1.42 1.25 6.93
CA TYR A 374 0.85 2.59 6.97
C TYR A 374 1.72 3.60 6.24
N MET A 375 1.07 4.46 5.46
CA MET A 375 1.75 5.44 4.64
C MET A 375 0.96 6.73 4.44
N VAL A 376 -0.36 6.67 4.25
CA VAL A 376 -1.16 7.85 3.83
C VAL A 376 -0.99 9.03 4.77
N ALA A 377 -1.32 8.89 6.05
CA ALA A 377 -1.21 9.97 7.03
C ALA A 377 0.23 10.49 7.14
N ARG A 378 1.21 9.57 7.24
CA ARG A 378 2.64 9.91 7.30
C ARG A 378 3.10 10.71 6.08
N THR A 379 2.66 10.34 4.89
CA THR A 379 3.03 11.02 3.65
C THR A 379 2.37 12.40 3.54
N LEU A 380 1.10 12.53 3.93
CA LEU A 380 0.44 13.83 3.97
C LEU A 380 1.08 14.77 5.00
N ALA A 381 1.49 14.26 6.16
CA ALA A 381 2.23 15.02 7.16
C ALA A 381 3.64 15.44 6.70
N ALA A 382 4.27 14.70 5.78
CA ALA A 382 5.57 15.04 5.22
C ALA A 382 5.50 15.96 3.98
N ALA A 383 4.35 16.04 3.31
CA ALA A 383 4.18 16.89 2.14
C ALA A 383 4.50 18.38 2.41
N PRO A 384 4.11 18.99 3.55
CA PRO A 384 4.55 20.34 3.88
C PRO A 384 6.08 20.49 3.99
N ILE A 385 6.76 19.53 4.61
CA ILE A 385 8.22 19.57 4.78
C ILE A 385 8.91 19.61 3.41
N VAL A 386 8.45 18.77 2.48
CA VAL A 386 9.00 18.73 1.10
C VAL A 386 8.65 20.02 0.35
N ALA A 387 7.42 20.50 0.44
CA ALA A 387 6.96 21.70 -0.24
C ALA A 387 7.72 22.96 0.25
N ASP A 388 7.82 23.16 1.56
CA ASP A 388 8.51 24.29 2.17
C ASP A 388 10.00 24.30 1.80
N SER A 389 10.63 23.12 1.77
CA SER A 389 12.03 23.00 1.34
C SER A 389 12.22 23.40 -0.12
N ILE A 390 11.31 22.96 -1.01
CA ILE A 390 11.31 23.37 -2.43
C ILE A 390 11.11 24.88 -2.56
N VAL A 391 10.11 25.44 -1.88
CA VAL A 391 9.80 26.89 -1.92
C VAL A 391 11.00 27.70 -1.46
N ARG A 392 11.59 27.34 -0.31
CA ARG A 392 12.77 28.02 0.24
C ARG A 392 13.95 27.97 -0.72
N CYS A 393 14.22 26.82 -1.34
CA CYS A 393 15.38 26.67 -2.23
C CYS A 393 15.20 27.36 -3.58
N LEU A 394 13.96 27.63 -4.01
CA LEU A 394 13.64 28.35 -5.24
C LEU A 394 13.50 29.87 -5.05
N ASP A 395 13.59 30.36 -3.81
CA ASP A 395 13.62 31.79 -3.53
C ASP A 395 14.84 32.45 -4.23
N PRO A 396 14.65 33.50 -5.06
CA PRO A 396 15.74 34.19 -5.75
C PRO A 396 16.87 34.68 -4.84
N GLY A 397 16.62 34.86 -3.55
CA GLY A 397 17.64 35.20 -2.55
C GLY A 397 18.62 34.08 -2.21
N GLN A 398 18.35 32.83 -2.60
CA GLN A 398 19.18 31.66 -2.32
C GLN A 398 19.78 31.07 -3.61
N SER A 399 21.07 30.73 -3.59
CA SER A 399 21.79 30.19 -4.76
C SER A 399 21.77 28.65 -4.83
N PHE A 400 20.68 28.00 -4.41
CA PHE A 400 20.56 26.55 -4.52
C PHE A 400 20.12 26.15 -5.92
N VAL A 401 21.06 25.65 -6.73
CA VAL A 401 20.75 25.18 -8.08
C VAL A 401 20.92 23.67 -8.17
N GLY A 402 19.95 23.04 -8.81
CA GLY A 402 20.05 21.67 -9.28
C GLY A 402 20.30 20.61 -8.19
N ASN A 403 21.49 20.01 -8.18
CA ASN A 403 21.82 18.94 -7.23
C ASN A 403 21.81 19.44 -5.78
N LYS A 404 22.26 20.68 -5.54
CA LYS A 404 22.27 21.26 -4.19
C LYS A 404 20.85 21.43 -3.66
N LEU A 405 19.96 22.02 -4.48
CA LEU A 405 18.53 22.14 -4.15
C LEU A 405 17.93 20.76 -3.80
N SER A 406 18.16 19.78 -4.65
CA SER A 406 17.57 18.44 -4.45
C SER A 406 18.12 17.76 -3.18
N ALA A 407 19.40 18.01 -2.86
CA ALA A 407 20.01 17.51 -1.63
C ALA A 407 19.40 18.14 -0.37
N GLU A 408 19.09 19.43 -0.38
CA GLU A 408 18.40 20.10 0.73
C GLU A 408 17.01 19.49 0.96
N VAL A 409 16.23 19.29 -0.11
CA VAL A 409 14.89 18.66 -0.04
C VAL A 409 14.98 17.23 0.50
N TRP A 410 15.96 16.44 0.04
CA TRP A 410 16.17 15.09 0.56
C TRP A 410 16.59 15.08 2.03
N ARG A 411 17.44 16.02 2.45
CA ARG A 411 17.87 16.15 3.84
C ARG A 411 16.71 16.50 4.77
N ASP A 412 15.81 17.38 4.34
CA ASP A 412 14.64 17.76 5.13
C ASP A 412 13.59 16.64 5.19
N LEU A 413 13.45 15.83 4.13
CA LEU A 413 12.55 14.66 4.11
C LEU A 413 13.10 13.48 4.94
N TRP A 414 14.39 13.19 4.81
CA TRP A 414 15.09 12.09 5.49
C TRP A 414 16.23 12.59 6.37
N PRO A 415 15.93 13.39 7.41
CA PRO A 415 16.91 13.74 8.41
C PRO A 415 17.34 12.48 9.17
N ILE A 416 18.51 12.53 9.80
CA ILE A 416 19.13 11.37 10.44
C ILE A 416 18.19 10.71 11.47
N GLU A 417 17.40 11.48 12.21
CA GLU A 417 16.44 10.98 13.18
C GLU A 417 15.35 10.12 12.52
N ARG A 418 14.89 10.52 11.34
CA ARG A 418 13.87 9.78 10.56
C ARG A 418 14.44 8.54 9.91
N ARG A 419 15.70 8.57 9.46
CA ARG A 419 16.39 7.38 8.94
C ARG A 419 16.61 6.36 10.05
N ARG A 420 17.08 6.79 11.22
CA ARG A 420 17.24 5.93 12.41
C ARG A 420 15.92 5.38 12.94
N GLN A 421 14.87 6.20 12.98
CA GLN A 421 13.50 5.73 13.28
C GLN A 421 13.09 4.61 12.32
N ARG A 422 13.32 4.81 11.02
CA ARG A 422 12.97 3.82 10.00
C ARG A 422 13.77 2.52 10.16
N GLU A 423 15.04 2.58 10.50
CA GLU A 423 15.86 1.38 10.78
C GLU A 423 15.26 0.53 11.90
N PHE A 424 14.72 1.16 12.95
CA PHE A 424 14.02 0.43 14.01
C PHE A 424 12.74 -0.26 13.49
N PHE A 425 11.98 0.39 12.60
CA PHE A 425 10.82 -0.26 11.99
C PHE A 425 11.22 -1.42 11.06
N CYS A 426 12.33 -1.30 10.32
CA CYS A 426 12.89 -2.40 9.55
C CYS A 426 13.25 -3.59 10.45
N PHE A 427 13.89 -3.32 11.60
CA PHE A 427 14.15 -4.32 12.63
C PHE A 427 12.86 -5.01 13.11
N GLY A 428 11.81 -4.23 13.42
CA GLY A 428 10.51 -4.79 13.80
C GLY A 428 9.90 -5.69 12.72
N MET A 429 9.97 -5.26 11.46
CA MET A 429 9.53 -6.08 10.32
C MET A 429 10.32 -7.39 10.20
N ASP A 430 11.63 -7.37 10.38
CA ASP A 430 12.49 -8.57 10.30
C ASP A 430 12.19 -9.58 11.42
N ILE A 431 11.69 -9.13 12.57
CA ILE A 431 11.15 -10.01 13.61
C ILE A 431 9.82 -10.61 13.16
N LEU A 432 8.87 -9.77 12.70
CA LEU A 432 7.53 -10.19 12.27
C LEU A 432 7.59 -11.24 11.17
N LEU A 433 8.52 -11.11 10.22
CA LEU A 433 8.79 -12.08 9.15
C LEU A 433 9.11 -13.51 9.65
N LYS A 434 9.50 -13.66 10.92
CA LYS A 434 9.91 -14.95 11.52
C LYS A 434 8.87 -15.51 12.48
N LEU A 435 7.75 -14.82 12.71
CA LEU A 435 6.73 -15.27 13.67
C LEU A 435 5.74 -16.22 13.00
N ASP A 436 5.47 -17.34 13.66
CA ASP A 436 4.36 -18.23 13.32
C ASP A 436 3.06 -17.71 13.99
N LEU A 437 1.93 -18.39 13.79
CA LEU A 437 0.66 -17.95 14.37
C LEU A 437 0.71 -17.82 15.91
N PRO A 438 1.17 -18.84 16.69
CA PRO A 438 1.25 -18.70 18.14
C PRO A 438 2.14 -17.54 18.61
N ALA A 439 3.31 -17.34 17.97
CA ALA A 439 4.20 -16.24 18.32
C ALA A 439 3.59 -14.88 17.94
N THR A 440 2.92 -14.79 16.79
CA THR A 440 2.21 -13.58 16.34
C THR A 440 1.12 -13.18 17.33
N ARG A 441 0.30 -14.14 17.79
CA ARG A 441 -0.73 -13.90 18.81
C ARG A 441 -0.13 -13.34 20.10
N ARG A 442 0.92 -13.97 20.63
CA ARG A 442 1.58 -13.49 21.86
C ARG A 442 2.23 -12.11 21.67
N PHE A 443 2.80 -11.85 20.49
CA PHE A 443 3.39 -10.56 20.17
C PHE A 443 2.33 -9.46 20.20
N PHE A 444 1.20 -9.63 19.50
CA PHE A 444 0.14 -8.62 19.48
C PHE A 444 -0.59 -8.52 20.81
N ASP A 445 -0.67 -9.62 21.56
CA ASP A 445 -1.20 -9.60 22.92
C ASP A 445 -0.39 -8.65 23.81
N ALA A 446 0.94 -8.77 23.80
CA ALA A 446 1.83 -7.87 24.54
C ALA A 446 1.86 -6.45 23.95
N PHE A 447 1.85 -6.31 22.62
CA PHE A 447 1.91 -5.01 21.94
C PHE A 447 0.73 -4.11 22.28
N PHE A 448 -0.48 -4.67 22.34
CA PHE A 448 -1.69 -3.92 22.67
C PHE A 448 -1.95 -3.82 24.19
N ASP A 449 -1.10 -4.41 25.04
CA ASP A 449 -1.06 -4.16 26.49
C ASP A 449 -0.12 -3.01 26.87
N LEU A 450 0.64 -2.47 25.90
CA LEU A 450 1.47 -1.30 26.13
C LEU A 450 0.64 -0.05 26.41
N GLU A 451 1.23 0.92 27.10
CA GLU A 451 0.61 2.23 27.29
C GLU A 451 0.22 2.85 25.93
N PRO A 452 -0.93 3.55 25.84
CA PRO A 452 -1.41 4.16 24.60
C PRO A 452 -0.36 4.96 23.84
N HIS A 453 0.48 5.74 24.54
CA HIS A 453 1.58 6.51 23.95
C HIS A 453 2.45 5.66 23.00
N TYR A 454 2.81 4.46 23.45
CA TYR A 454 3.76 3.59 22.76
C TYR A 454 3.16 2.94 21.51
N TRP A 455 2.02 2.27 21.62
CA TRP A 455 1.46 1.61 20.45
C TRP A 455 0.82 2.62 19.50
N HIS A 456 0.23 3.73 19.99
CA HIS A 456 -0.24 4.83 19.14
C HIS A 456 0.93 5.40 18.33
N GLY A 457 2.02 5.73 19.03
CA GLY A 457 3.18 6.35 18.43
C GLY A 457 3.91 5.43 17.45
N PHE A 458 3.97 4.13 17.73
CA PHE A 458 4.55 3.16 16.80
C PHE A 458 3.74 3.08 15.51
N LEU A 459 2.42 2.83 15.59
CA LEU A 459 1.56 2.72 14.41
C LEU A 459 1.53 4.00 13.57
N SER A 460 1.64 5.17 14.20
CA SER A 460 1.64 6.49 13.54
C SER A 460 3.02 7.06 13.22
N SER A 461 4.12 6.30 13.41
CA SER A 461 5.50 6.80 13.22
C SER A 461 5.84 8.09 13.99
N ARG A 462 5.29 8.25 15.20
CA ARG A 462 5.54 9.40 16.09
C ARG A 462 6.70 9.18 17.06
N LEU A 463 7.05 7.94 17.38
CA LEU A 463 8.16 7.64 18.30
C LEU A 463 9.52 7.73 17.61
N PHE A 464 10.48 8.42 18.22
CA PHE A 464 11.87 8.45 17.75
C PHE A 464 12.75 7.44 18.49
N LEU A 465 14.02 7.29 18.07
CA LEU A 465 14.89 6.20 18.52
C LEU A 465 14.97 6.03 20.06
N PRO A 466 15.11 7.08 20.90
CA PRO A 466 15.09 6.91 22.35
C PRO A 466 13.78 6.29 22.86
N GLU A 467 12.64 6.78 22.37
CA GLU A 467 11.32 6.25 22.73
C GLU A 467 11.09 4.86 22.15
N LEU A 468 11.62 4.56 20.97
CA LEU A 468 11.56 3.23 20.35
C LEU A 468 12.35 2.19 21.13
N ILE A 469 13.48 2.57 21.74
CA ILE A 469 14.22 1.71 22.66
C ILE A 469 13.37 1.40 23.89
N VAL A 470 12.75 2.42 24.50
CA VAL A 470 11.86 2.22 25.65
C VAL A 470 10.63 1.39 25.27
N PHE A 471 10.04 1.63 24.10
CA PHE A 471 8.99 0.80 23.51
C PHE A 471 9.43 -0.66 23.40
N GLY A 472 10.63 -0.93 22.86
CA GLY A 472 11.16 -2.28 22.72
C GLY A 472 11.38 -2.98 24.05
N LEU A 473 11.91 -2.26 25.05
CA LEU A 473 12.07 -2.77 26.42
C LEU A 473 10.73 -3.03 27.11
N SER A 474 9.76 -2.12 26.94
CA SER A 474 8.41 -2.26 27.48
C SER A 474 7.71 -3.47 26.87
N LEU A 475 7.78 -3.64 25.54
CA LEU A 475 7.26 -4.81 24.84
C LEU A 475 7.92 -6.10 25.33
N PHE A 476 9.24 -6.10 25.51
CA PHE A 476 9.96 -7.23 26.06
C PHE A 476 9.55 -7.56 27.50
N SER A 477 9.26 -6.54 28.32
CA SER A 477 8.81 -6.71 29.70
C SER A 477 7.36 -7.24 29.79
N HIS A 478 6.47 -6.88 28.87
CA HIS A 478 5.10 -7.39 28.82
C HIS A 478 4.99 -8.76 28.13
N ALA A 479 5.97 -9.12 27.29
CA ALA A 479 6.04 -10.41 26.62
C ALA A 479 6.16 -11.57 27.62
N SER A 480 5.47 -12.68 27.34
CA SER A 480 5.64 -13.94 28.09
C SER A 480 7.07 -14.48 27.98
N ASN A 481 7.52 -15.32 28.91
CA ASN A 481 8.88 -15.90 28.88
C ASN A 481 9.21 -16.60 27.55
N THR A 482 8.24 -17.33 26.99
CA THR A 482 8.37 -17.95 25.66
C THR A 482 8.59 -16.90 24.58
N SER A 483 7.80 -15.83 24.60
CA SER A 483 7.91 -14.74 23.62
C SER A 483 9.22 -13.97 23.77
N ARG A 484 9.72 -13.78 24.98
CA ARG A 484 11.04 -13.16 25.22
C ARG A 484 12.17 -13.99 24.60
N LEU A 485 12.17 -15.30 24.83
CA LEU A 485 13.15 -16.21 24.22
C LEU A 485 13.06 -16.18 22.69
N GLU A 486 11.86 -16.14 22.13
CA GLU A 486 11.65 -16.04 20.68
C GLU A 486 12.11 -14.70 20.12
N ILE A 487 11.79 -13.58 20.78
CA ILE A 487 12.26 -12.24 20.39
C ILE A 487 13.78 -12.20 20.44
N MET A 488 14.42 -12.76 21.47
CA MET A 488 15.88 -12.85 21.53
C MET A 488 16.43 -13.71 20.39
N ALA A 489 15.93 -14.94 20.22
CA ALA A 489 16.43 -15.87 19.22
C ALA A 489 16.24 -15.36 17.78
N LYS A 490 15.06 -14.81 17.47
CA LYS A 490 14.69 -14.32 16.14
C LYS A 490 15.20 -12.90 15.88
N GLY A 491 15.36 -12.09 16.93
CA GLY A 491 15.72 -10.68 16.88
C GLY A 491 17.21 -10.36 17.04
N THR A 492 18.06 -11.27 17.52
CA THR A 492 19.50 -10.98 17.70
C THR A 492 20.18 -10.55 16.39
N LEU A 493 20.03 -11.32 15.31
CA LEU A 493 20.63 -10.97 14.01
C LEU A 493 20.05 -9.66 13.43
N PRO A 494 18.71 -9.46 13.39
CA PRO A 494 18.13 -8.17 13.03
C PRO A 494 18.64 -6.99 13.87
N LEU A 495 18.82 -7.19 15.18
CA LEU A 495 19.33 -6.16 16.09
C LEU A 495 20.77 -5.77 15.76
N VAL A 496 21.64 -6.76 15.50
CA VAL A 496 23.01 -6.51 15.05
C VAL A 496 23.03 -5.74 13.73
N ASN A 497 22.18 -6.12 12.77
CA ASN A 497 22.05 -5.42 11.50
C ASN A 497 21.61 -3.97 11.69
N MET A 498 20.59 -3.73 12.52
CA MET A 498 20.12 -2.38 12.85
C MET A 498 21.25 -1.55 13.47
N ILE A 499 21.97 -2.08 14.47
CA ILE A 499 23.08 -1.37 15.11
C ILE A 499 24.18 -1.03 14.09
N ASN A 500 24.55 -1.97 13.22
CA ASN A 500 25.53 -1.72 12.17
C ASN A 500 25.08 -0.60 11.21
N ASN A 501 23.81 -0.59 10.80
CA ASN A 501 23.26 0.48 9.96
C ASN A 501 23.28 1.83 10.68
N LEU A 502 22.89 1.87 11.96
CA LEU A 502 22.92 3.10 12.77
C LEU A 502 24.35 3.65 12.95
N VAL A 503 25.37 2.80 13.01
CA VAL A 503 26.79 3.19 13.11
C VAL A 503 27.36 3.70 11.77
N GLN A 504 26.84 3.19 10.66
CA GLN A 504 27.20 3.65 9.31
C GLN A 504 26.50 4.96 8.95
N ASP A 505 25.30 5.19 9.46
CA ASP A 505 24.51 6.41 9.23
C ASP A 505 25.02 7.56 10.12
N ARG A 506 26.13 8.18 9.69
CA ARG A 506 26.89 9.19 10.46
C ARG A 506 26.51 10.64 10.16
N GLU A 507 25.89 10.94 9.02
CA GLU A 507 25.49 12.30 8.61
C GLU A 507 24.17 12.31 7.85
#